data_AF-A0A920P9B3-F1
#
_entry.id   AF-A0A920P9B3-F1
#
_cell.length_a   1.000
_cell.length_b   1.000
_cell.length_c   1.000
_cell.angle_alpha   90.00
_cell.angle_beta   90.00
_cell.angle_gamma   90.00
#
_symmetry.space_group_name_H-M   'P 1'
#
loop_
_entity.id
_entity.type
_entity.pdbx_description
1 polymer ?
#
loop_
_entity_poly.entity_id
_entity_poly.type
_entity_poly.pdbx_seq_one_letter_code
_entity_poly.pdbx_strand_id
1 'polypeptide(L)' 'MRMYSIDVCTLPVNIAGLPAVSVPCGLSDGLPVGLQIIGPHFSEGNILNIAYSYEGNTEWSKFVPVMN' A
#
# COMPACT_ATOMS: atom_id res chain seq x y z
N MET A 1 4.83 0.98 24.10
CA MET A 1 4.05 1.90 23.25
C MET A 1 4.35 1.61 21.78
N ARG A 2 3.79 0.52 21.22
CA ARG A 2 4.09 0.04 19.84
C ARG A 2 2.88 0.14 18.91
N MET A 3 1.71 0.47 19.48
CA MET A 3 0.42 0.51 18.80
C MET A 3 0.18 1.83 18.07
N TYR A 4 0.77 2.95 18.49
CA TYR A 4 0.61 4.24 17.80
C TYR A 4 1.32 4.27 16.42
N SER A 5 2.42 3.54 16.28
CA SER A 5 3.21 3.48 15.04
C SER A 5 2.65 2.50 14.01
N ILE A 6 1.65 1.68 14.37
CA ILE A 6 1.10 0.66 13.45
C ILE A 6 0.28 1.32 12.33
N ASP A 7 -0.43 2.40 12.65
CA ASP A 7 -1.34 3.06 11.72
C ASP A 7 -0.91 4.50 11.40
N VAL A 8 0.31 4.91 11.78
CA VAL A 8 0.80 6.29 11.55
C VAL A 8 0.74 6.69 10.07
N CYS A 9 0.92 5.72 9.18
CA CYS A 9 0.85 5.93 7.74
C CYS A 9 -0.60 5.91 7.22
N THR A 10 -1.54 5.21 7.86
CA THR A 10 -2.89 4.92 7.35
C THR A 10 -4.00 5.72 8.04
N LEU A 11 -3.81 6.19 9.27
CA LEU A 11 -4.78 7.02 9.99
C LEU A 11 -5.00 8.40 9.37
N PRO A 12 -3.95 9.16 8.97
CA PRO A 12 -4.15 10.52 8.47
C PRO A 12 -5.04 10.55 7.22
N VAL A 13 -4.91 9.53 6.36
CA VAL A 13 -5.68 9.45 5.11
C VAL A 13 -7.16 9.17 5.36
N ASN A 14 -7.46 8.34 6.36
CA ASN A 14 -8.83 8.01 6.74
C ASN A 14 -9.55 9.21 7.38
N ILE A 15 -8.83 10.02 8.17
CA ILE A 15 -9.35 11.27 8.76
C ILE A 15 -9.54 12.34 7.69
N ALA A 16 -8.62 12.44 6.72
CA ALA A 16 -8.68 13.41 5.64
C ALA A 16 -9.73 13.06 4.57
N GLY A 17 -10.29 11.84 4.57
CA GLY A 17 -11.26 11.39 3.56
C GLY A 17 -10.67 11.30 2.16
N LEU A 18 -9.37 11.02 2.06
CA LEU A 18 -8.65 10.93 0.80
C LEU A 18 -8.64 9.47 0.28
N PRO A 19 -8.70 9.26 -1.04
CA PRO A 19 -8.54 7.94 -1.60
C PRO A 19 -7.10 7.44 -1.46
N ALA A 20 -6.95 6.15 -1.18
CA ALA A 20 -5.66 5.48 -1.07
C ALA A 20 -5.73 4.01 -1.49
N VAL A 21 -4.60 3.46 -1.90
CA VAL A 21 -4.41 2.03 -2.20
C VAL A 21 -3.09 1.55 -1.62
N SER A 22 -3.05 0.29 -1.19
CA SER A 22 -1.83 -0.39 -0.77
C SER A 22 -1.51 -1.49 -1.76
N VAL A 23 -0.28 -1.52 -2.27
CA VAL A 23 0.24 -2.57 -3.18
C VAL A 23 1.46 -3.25 -2.57
N PRO A 24 1.71 -4.54 -2.83
CA PRO A 24 2.90 -5.22 -2.33
C PRO A 24 4.16 -4.61 -2.95
N CYS A 25 5.19 -4.32 -2.15
CA CYS A 25 6.40 -3.65 -2.64
C CYS A 25 7.72 -4.31 -2.26
N GLY A 26 7.66 -5.46 -1.59
CA GLY A 26 8.87 -6.16 -1.18
C GLY A 26 8.69 -7.06 0.03
N LEU A 27 9.83 -7.58 0.47
CA LEU A 27 10.00 -8.26 1.75
C LEU A 27 11.01 -7.50 2.60
N SER A 28 10.74 -7.39 3.90
CA SER A 28 11.72 -7.01 4.91
C SER A 28 11.73 -8.09 5.98
N ASP A 29 12.90 -8.61 6.31
CA ASP A 29 13.05 -9.65 7.35
C ASP A 29 12.14 -10.88 7.11
N GLY A 30 11.89 -11.20 5.84
CA GLY A 30 11.00 -12.30 5.44
C GLY A 30 9.51 -12.00 5.53
N LEU A 31 9.11 -10.78 5.90
CA LEU A 31 7.72 -10.33 6.01
C LEU A 31 7.31 -9.43 4.83
N PRO A 32 6.05 -9.53 4.35
CA PRO A 32 5.55 -8.68 3.28
C PRO A 32 5.49 -7.20 3.70
N VAL A 33 5.95 -6.34 2.81
CA VAL A 33 5.88 -4.88 2.94
C VAL A 33 4.92 -4.33 1.89
N GLY A 34 4.04 -3.41 2.31
CA GLY A 34 3.13 -2.68 1.42
C GLY A 34 3.61 -1.25 1.16
N LEU A 35 3.40 -0.78 -0.08
CA LEU A 35 3.53 0.61 -0.48
C LEU A 35 2.14 1.25 -0.50
N GLN A 36 1.97 2.33 0.26
CA GLN A 36 0.74 3.10 0.28
C GLN A 36 0.82 4.29 -0.67
N ILE A 37 -0.14 4.38 -1.59
CA ILE A 37 -0.30 5.47 -2.55
C ILE A 37 -1.56 6.24 -2.17
N ILE A 38 -1.42 7.54 -1.95
CA ILE A 38 -2.51 8.45 -1.56
C ILE A 38 -2.64 9.52 -2.64
N GLY A 39 -3.85 9.81 -3.09
CA GLY A 39 -4.11 10.90 -4.02
C GLY A 39 -5.14 11.90 -3.49
N PRO A 40 -5.39 12.99 -4.24
CA PRO A 40 -6.40 13.98 -3.88
C PRO A 40 -7.83 13.40 -3.91
N HIS A 41 -8.79 14.12 -3.34
CA HIS A 41 -10.21 13.72 -3.39
C HIS A 41 -10.67 13.39 -4.82
N PHE A 42 -11.48 12.33 -4.96
CA PHE A 42 -12.07 11.87 -6.21
C PHE A 42 -11.06 11.51 -7.32
N SER A 43 -9.84 11.09 -6.94
CA SER A 43 -8.78 10.71 -7.88
C SER A 43 -8.50 9.20 -7.91
N GLU A 44 -9.47 8.36 -7.55
CA GLU A 44 -9.35 6.91 -7.49
C GLU A 44 -8.83 6.32 -8.80
N GLY A 45 -9.32 6.81 -9.95
CA GLY A 45 -8.86 6.36 -11.26
C GLY A 45 -7.35 6.60 -11.49
N ASN A 46 -6.83 7.74 -11.03
CA ASN A 46 -5.41 8.06 -11.13
C ASN A 46 -4.58 7.18 -10.20
N ILE A 47 -5.04 7.01 -8.95
CA ILE A 47 -4.37 6.18 -7.96
C ILE A 47 -4.31 4.71 -8.42
N LEU A 48 -5.40 4.19 -8.96
CA LEU A 48 -5.44 2.84 -9.52
C LEU A 48 -4.56 2.69 -10.75
N ASN A 49 -4.46 3.71 -11.61
CA ASN A 49 -3.56 3.66 -12.76
C ASN A 49 -2.08 3.64 -12.32
N ILE A 50 -1.72 4.41 -11.29
CA ILE A 50 -0.37 4.37 -10.71
C ILE A 50 -0.09 2.99 -10.11
N ALA A 51 -1.02 2.45 -9.32
CA ALA A 51 -0.89 1.11 -8.76
C ALA A 51 -0.72 0.04 -9.84
N TYR A 52 -1.55 0.07 -10.89
CA TYR A 52 -1.47 -0.85 -12.02
C TYR A 52 -0.13 -0.75 -12.76
N SER A 53 0.34 0.48 -13.00
CA SER A 53 1.65 0.70 -13.62
C SER A 53 2.78 0.16 -12.74
N TYR A 54 2.70 0.36 -11.41
CA TYR A 54 3.66 -0.17 -10.46
C TYR A 54 3.68 -1.71 -10.47
N GLU A 55 2.52 -2.36 -10.43
CA GLU A 55 2.42 -3.82 -10.50
C GLU A 55 2.96 -4.37 -11.82
N GLY A 56 2.69 -3.70 -12.95
CA GLY A 56 3.22 -4.12 -14.25
C GLY A 56 4.75 -4.02 -14.39
N ASN A 57 5.39 -3.19 -13.56
CA ASN A 57 6.84 -2.97 -13.56
C ASN A 57 7.56 -3.66 -12.38
N THR A 58 6.84 -4.41 -11.55
CA THR A 58 7.41 -5.12 -10.40
C THR A 58 6.91 -6.57 -10.35
N GLU A 59 7.59 -7.43 -9.60
CA GLU A 59 7.20 -8.84 -9.47
C GLU A 59 6.51 -9.17 -8.15
N TRP A 60 6.37 -8.17 -7.27
CA TRP A 60 5.90 -8.36 -5.89
C TRP A 60 4.46 -8.86 -5.81
N SER A 61 3.63 -8.54 -6.80
CA SER A 61 2.25 -9.04 -6.91
C SER A 61 2.16 -10.56 -7.08
N LYS A 62 3.26 -11.23 -7.48
CA LYS A 62 3.33 -12.68 -7.66
C LYS A 62 3.79 -13.42 -6.40
N PHE A 63 4.21 -12.71 -5.36
CA PHE A 63 4.69 -13.32 -4.13
C PHE A 63 3.53 -13.97 -3.37
N VAL A 64 3.64 -15.28 -3.14
CA VAL A 64 2.70 -16.04 -2.29
C VAL A 64 3.48 -16.49 -1.05
N PRO A 65 3.10 -16.05 0.16
CA PRO A 65 3.78 -16.48 1.37
C PRO A 65 3.51 -17.96 1.64
N VAL A 66 4.54 -18.69 2.06
CA VAL A 66 4.40 -20.08 2.50
C VAL A 66 3.67 -20.06 3.85
N MET A 67 2.42 -20.53 3.86
CA MET A 67 1.64 -20.74 5.09
C MET A 67 2.14 -22.03 5.74
N ASN A 68 2.69 -21.93 6.94
CA ASN A 68 3.21 -23.07 7.72
C ASN A 68 2.32 -23.32 8.94
#